data_AF-A0A395ID06-F1
#
_entry.id   AF-A0A395ID06-F1
#
_cell.length_a   1.000
_cell.length_b   1.000
_cell.length_c   1.000
_cell.angle_alpha   90.00
_cell.angle_beta   90.00
_cell.angle_gamma   90.00
#
_symmetry.space_group_name_H-M   'P 1'
#
loop_
_entity.id
_entity.type
_entity.pdbx_description
1 polymer ?
#
loop_
_entity_poly.entity_id
_entity_poly.type
_entity_poly.pdbx_seq_one_letter_code
_entity_poly.pdbx_strand_id
1 'polypeptide(L)'
;MPDSDPPSDSDESMAEDEDELATLAPSLLFTFWYYIGYGYAIYQNRKQIGSGSGSINPISHVFDAEAIGAWRGLQHTLRMPQEVRSQRLWMCIDSTSVIWCLRANASASSQWAFIACQNAMQVYNIRIKWSPGHTGIEGNEAADRLADTGAHTPDCDPGPASLPTISGIGSIFRDLRSGAQQSWWIKRKAKLSAHYLKWDLTYRVGLPRSWTSLGTNYTGSSPSALLMGILPGTITNSGMRMLLQNAPAVLPKPLCT
;
A
#
# COMPACT_ATOMS: atom_id res chain seq x y z
N MET A 1 73.53 29.96 -1.20
CA MET A 1 72.76 29.95 0.06
C MET A 1 73.09 31.19 0.86
N PRO A 2 72.18 31.73 1.68
CA PRO A 2 70.88 31.18 2.07
C PRO A 2 69.70 32.10 1.66
N ASP A 3 68.55 31.56 1.24
CA ASP A 3 67.31 31.28 2.03
C ASP A 3 66.29 32.42 1.70
N SER A 4 65.00 32.20 1.44
CA SER A 4 64.08 31.20 1.93
C SER A 4 62.91 30.98 0.96
N ASP A 5 62.41 29.75 1.03
CA ASP A 5 61.19 29.08 0.54
C ASP A 5 60.02 29.83 -0.14
N PRO A 6 59.27 29.11 -1.02
CA PRO A 6 58.10 29.60 -1.74
C PRO A 6 56.84 29.63 -0.84
N PRO A 7 55.87 30.53 -1.06
CA PRO A 7 54.56 30.36 -0.47
C PRO A 7 53.81 29.27 -1.24
N SER A 8 53.83 28.09 -0.64
CA SER A 8 52.75 27.10 -0.51
C SER A 8 51.68 27.06 -1.60
N ASP A 9 51.62 25.91 -2.30
CA ASP A 9 50.37 25.31 -2.76
C ASP A 9 49.36 25.38 -1.60
N SER A 10 48.35 26.23 -1.75
CA SER A 10 47.11 26.06 -1.03
C SER A 10 46.18 25.33 -1.98
N ASP A 11 45.89 24.09 -1.61
CA ASP A 11 44.73 23.36 -2.08
C ASP A 11 43.51 24.31 -2.00
N GLU A 12 43.06 24.86 -3.14
CA GLU A 12 41.67 25.27 -3.28
C GLU A 12 40.84 24.00 -3.34
N SER A 13 40.67 23.40 -2.16
CA SER A 13 39.69 22.35 -1.94
C SER A 13 38.32 22.90 -2.30
N MET A 14 37.71 22.29 -3.31
CA MET A 14 36.27 22.31 -3.53
C MET A 14 35.56 21.89 -2.25
N ALA A 15 35.14 22.85 -1.44
CA ALA A 15 34.42 22.59 -0.20
C ALA A 15 33.56 23.79 0.22
N GLU A 16 32.93 24.49 -0.72
CA GLU A 16 31.93 25.51 -0.38
C GLU A 16 30.80 25.49 -1.41
N ASP A 17 29.96 24.45 -1.36
CA ASP A 17 28.64 24.43 -2.02
C ASP A 17 27.70 23.37 -1.40
N GLU A 18 27.95 22.94 -0.15
CA GLU A 18 27.07 21.99 0.58
C GLU A 18 26.18 22.68 1.63
N ASP A 19 26.43 23.96 1.96
CA ASP A 19 25.71 24.67 3.03
C ASP A 19 24.56 25.58 2.55
N GLU A 20 24.42 25.84 1.24
CA GLU A 20 23.32 26.69 0.73
C GLU A 20 21.99 25.93 0.53
N LEU A 21 21.99 24.60 0.70
CA LEU A 21 20.76 23.78 0.76
C LEU A 21 20.21 23.63 2.18
N ALA A 22 20.98 23.96 3.22
CA ALA A 22 20.57 23.85 4.62
C ALA A 22 19.82 25.09 5.14
N THR A 23 19.85 26.20 4.40
CA THR A 23 19.37 27.51 4.88
C THR A 23 18.08 28.00 4.18
N LEU A 24 17.51 27.19 3.29
CA LEU A 24 16.20 27.46 2.70
C LEU A 24 15.07 26.97 3.62
N ALA A 25 14.69 27.84 4.55
CA ALA A 25 13.40 27.87 5.26
C ALA A 25 12.87 26.54 5.84
N PRO A 26 12.97 26.32 7.17
CA PRO A 26 12.28 25.22 7.87
C PRO A 26 10.75 25.22 7.67
N SER A 27 10.17 26.31 7.16
CA SER A 27 8.75 26.46 6.85
C SER A 27 8.32 25.91 5.48
N LEU A 28 9.26 25.60 4.56
CA LEU A 28 8.97 25.01 3.24
C LEU A 28 9.32 23.51 3.17
N LEU A 29 10.20 23.02 4.05
CA LEU A 29 10.45 21.58 4.24
C LEU A 29 9.35 20.86 5.05
N PHE A 30 8.44 21.62 5.67
CA PHE A 30 7.23 21.12 6.33
C PHE A 30 6.08 20.86 5.35
N THR A 31 6.39 20.52 4.10
CA THR A 31 5.37 20.09 3.14
C THR A 31 5.01 18.64 3.44
N PHE A 32 4.05 18.45 4.36
CA PHE A 32 3.24 17.24 4.57
C PHE A 32 3.91 15.92 4.15
N TRP A 33 4.75 15.34 5.00
CA TRP A 33 4.96 13.89 4.95
C TRP A 33 3.63 13.23 5.33
N TYR A 34 2.79 12.93 4.34
CA TYR A 34 1.62 12.08 4.55
C TYR A 34 2.14 10.68 4.85
N TYR A 35 1.98 10.23 6.09
CA TYR A 35 2.32 8.87 6.44
C TYR A 35 1.31 7.93 5.78
N ILE A 36 1.69 6.67 5.57
CA ILE A 36 0.73 5.68 5.10
C ILE A 36 -0.05 5.17 6.32
N GLY A 37 -1.32 5.55 6.40
CA GLY A 37 -2.18 5.23 7.53
C GLY A 37 -2.93 3.90 7.37
N TYR A 38 -3.21 3.23 8.49
CA TYR A 38 -4.15 2.13 8.57
C TYR A 38 -5.22 2.41 9.64
N GLY A 39 -6.38 1.80 9.47
CA GLY A 39 -7.51 1.93 10.39
C GLY A 39 -8.30 0.64 10.49
N TYR A 40 -8.89 0.39 11.66
CA TYR A 40 -9.81 -0.72 11.86
C TYR A 40 -10.92 -0.35 12.83
N ALA A 41 -12.10 -0.90 12.60
CA ALA A 41 -13.24 -0.79 13.50
C ALA A 41 -13.82 -2.18 13.79
N ILE A 42 -14.16 -2.43 15.06
CA ILE A 42 -14.67 -3.71 15.55
C ILE A 42 -16.12 -3.54 15.96
N TYR A 43 -16.99 -4.38 15.41
CA TYR A 43 -18.43 -4.33 15.65
C TYR A 43 -18.95 -5.65 16.20
N GLN A 44 -19.89 -5.55 17.13
CA GLN A 44 -20.69 -6.67 17.63
C GLN A 44 -22.14 -6.21 17.76
N ASN A 45 -23.09 -7.00 17.24
CA ASN A 45 -24.52 -6.66 17.30
C ASN A 45 -24.84 -5.25 16.77
N ARG A 46 -24.20 -4.84 15.66
CA ARG A 46 -24.30 -3.50 15.05
C ARG A 46 -23.83 -2.34 15.93
N LYS A 47 -23.16 -2.63 17.05
CA LYS A 47 -22.52 -1.63 17.90
C LYS A 47 -21.01 -1.70 17.73
N GLN A 48 -20.36 -0.56 17.56
CA GLN A 48 -18.89 -0.49 17.59
C GLN A 48 -18.42 -0.75 19.03
N ILE A 49 -17.57 -1.76 19.19
CA ILE A 49 -17.02 -2.19 20.49
C ILE A 49 -15.51 -1.93 20.61
N GLY A 50 -14.86 -1.53 19.52
CA GLY A 50 -13.45 -1.15 19.51
C GLY A 50 -13.06 -0.54 18.18
N SER A 51 -11.93 0.16 18.17
CA SER A 51 -11.30 0.70 16.96
C SER A 51 -9.85 1.05 17.24
N GLY A 52 -9.11 1.31 16.18
CA GLY A 52 -7.78 1.88 16.27
C GLY A 52 -7.29 2.34 14.91
N SER A 53 -6.24 3.15 14.95
CA SER A 53 -5.55 3.68 13.78
C SER A 53 -4.06 3.80 14.09
N GLY A 54 -3.26 3.96 13.06
CA GLY A 54 -1.85 4.28 13.16
C GLY A 54 -1.27 4.54 11.78
N SER A 55 0.00 4.92 11.74
CA SER A 55 0.78 5.03 10.51
C SER A 55 1.86 3.96 10.44
N ILE A 56 2.28 3.64 9.23
CA ILE A 56 3.45 2.81 8.96
C ILE A 56 4.55 3.67 8.33
N ASN A 57 5.72 3.07 8.14
CA ASN A 57 6.85 3.75 7.52
C ASN A 57 6.44 4.48 6.21
N PRO A 58 6.75 5.79 6.06
CA PRO A 58 6.34 6.61 4.92
C PRO A 58 6.71 6.07 3.53
N ILE A 59 7.76 5.25 3.42
CA ILE A 59 8.14 4.66 2.13
C ILE A 59 7.34 3.42 1.75
N SER A 60 6.42 2.97 2.60
CA SER A 60 5.57 1.81 2.34
C SER A 60 4.41 2.14 1.41
N HIS A 61 3.62 1.13 1.05
CA HIS A 61 2.43 1.31 0.21
C HIS A 61 1.13 1.04 0.98
N VAL A 62 0.01 1.50 0.41
CA VAL A 62 -1.35 1.26 0.92
C VAL A 62 -1.62 -0.23 1.17
N PHE A 63 -1.15 -1.11 0.28
CA PHE A 63 -1.22 -2.57 0.46
C PHE A 63 -0.61 -3.06 1.79
N ASP A 64 0.53 -2.48 2.19
CA ASP A 64 1.20 -2.82 3.44
C ASP A 64 0.38 -2.34 4.65
N ALA A 65 -0.18 -1.12 4.58
CA ALA A 65 -1.05 -0.58 5.61
C ALA A 65 -2.35 -1.37 5.76
N GLU A 66 -2.96 -1.84 4.66
CA GLU A 66 -4.14 -2.72 4.70
C GLU A 66 -3.84 -4.03 5.42
N ALA A 67 -2.71 -4.66 5.09
CA ALA A 67 -2.28 -5.91 5.70
C ALA A 67 -2.00 -5.73 7.21
N ILE A 68 -1.32 -4.64 7.58
CA ILE A 68 -1.00 -4.31 8.96
C ILE A 68 -2.27 -3.93 9.73
N GLY A 69 -3.17 -3.14 9.15
CA GLY A 69 -4.47 -2.79 9.71
C GLY A 69 -5.33 -4.04 9.97
N ALA A 70 -5.35 -5.00 9.04
CA ALA A 70 -5.99 -6.30 9.21
C ALA A 70 -5.48 -7.04 10.44
N TRP A 71 -4.16 -7.13 10.59
CA TRP A 71 -3.56 -7.75 11.76
C TRP A 71 -3.83 -6.98 13.04
N ARG A 72 -3.69 -5.65 13.06
CA ARG A 72 -3.92 -4.82 14.26
C ARG A 72 -5.37 -4.92 14.74
N GLY A 73 -6.34 -4.92 13.83
CA GLY A 73 -7.75 -5.13 14.17
C GLY A 73 -8.05 -6.52 14.72
N LEU A 74 -7.45 -7.55 14.12
CA LEU A 74 -7.54 -8.91 14.64
C LEU A 74 -6.87 -9.06 16.00
N GLN A 75 -5.67 -8.53 16.16
CA GLN A 75 -4.90 -8.56 17.40
C GLN A 75 -5.65 -7.87 18.54
N HIS A 76 -6.31 -6.73 18.27
CA HIS A 76 -7.18 -6.06 19.24
C HIS A 76 -8.35 -6.99 19.61
N THR A 77 -9.04 -7.56 18.63
CA THR A 77 -10.17 -8.48 18.86
C THR A 77 -9.77 -9.70 19.69
N LEU A 78 -8.56 -10.25 19.49
CA LEU A 78 -8.06 -11.39 20.25
C LEU A 78 -7.73 -11.06 21.71
N ARG A 79 -7.48 -9.78 22.04
CA ARG A 79 -7.28 -9.30 23.42
C ARG A 79 -8.59 -8.98 24.14
N MET A 80 -9.72 -8.97 23.44
CA MET A 80 -11.03 -8.75 24.04
C MET A 80 -11.47 -9.93 24.92
N PRO A 81 -12.50 -9.74 25.78
CA PRO A 81 -13.03 -10.78 26.64
C PRO A 81 -13.41 -12.07 25.90
N GLN A 82 -13.44 -13.19 26.64
CA GLN A 82 -13.67 -14.53 26.11
C GLN A 82 -14.98 -14.63 25.33
N GLU A 83 -16.01 -13.89 25.74
CA GLU A 83 -17.34 -13.87 25.16
C GLU A 83 -17.29 -13.39 23.70
N VAL A 84 -16.41 -12.43 23.42
CA VAL A 84 -16.18 -11.87 22.09
C VAL A 84 -15.37 -12.85 21.25
N ARG A 85 -14.22 -13.31 21.78
CA ARG A 85 -13.26 -14.14 21.05
C ARG A 85 -13.73 -15.58 20.79
N SER A 86 -14.65 -16.11 21.59
CA SER A 86 -15.21 -17.46 21.39
C SER A 86 -16.22 -17.52 20.24
N GLN A 87 -16.69 -16.37 19.75
CA GLN A 87 -17.61 -16.30 18.62
C GLN A 87 -16.88 -16.48 17.29
N ARG A 88 -17.66 -16.69 16.22
CA ARG A 88 -17.12 -16.62 14.86
C ARG A 88 -16.77 -15.17 14.52
N LEU A 89 -15.51 -14.93 14.19
CA LEU A 89 -15.00 -13.61 13.81
C LEU A 89 -15.03 -13.46 12.29
N TRP A 90 -15.55 -12.34 11.79
CA TRP A 90 -15.46 -11.97 10.38
C TRP A 90 -14.50 -10.81 10.19
N MET A 91 -13.47 -11.02 9.38
CA MET A 91 -12.65 -9.96 8.81
C MET A 91 -13.27 -9.51 7.49
N CYS A 92 -13.77 -8.29 7.43
CA CYS A 92 -14.26 -7.65 6.22
C CYS A 92 -13.19 -6.70 5.70
N ILE A 93 -12.67 -7.00 4.51
CA ILE A 93 -11.54 -6.30 3.89
C ILE A 93 -11.96 -5.86 2.50
N ASP A 94 -11.64 -4.64 2.10
CA ASP A 94 -11.95 -4.10 0.78
C ASP A 94 -10.87 -4.39 -0.27
N SER A 95 -9.64 -4.61 0.18
CA SER A 95 -8.51 -5.01 -0.64
C SER A 95 -8.54 -6.49 -1.02
N THR A 96 -8.88 -6.75 -2.28
CA THR A 96 -8.83 -8.11 -2.85
C THR A 96 -7.42 -8.70 -2.82
N SER A 97 -6.38 -7.90 -3.05
CA SER A 97 -4.97 -8.31 -2.97
C SER A 97 -4.58 -8.80 -1.58
N VAL A 98 -5.02 -8.12 -0.52
CA VAL A 98 -4.77 -8.53 0.87
C VAL A 98 -5.53 -9.81 1.19
N ILE A 99 -6.79 -9.94 0.75
CA ILE A 99 -7.57 -11.18 0.92
C ILE A 99 -6.86 -12.36 0.27
N TRP A 100 -6.30 -12.18 -0.93
CA TRP A 100 -5.57 -13.24 -1.63
C TRP A 100 -4.35 -13.69 -0.82
N CYS A 101 -3.55 -12.74 -0.33
CA CYS A 101 -2.39 -13.06 0.49
C CYS A 101 -2.76 -13.74 1.81
N LEU A 102 -3.86 -13.33 2.45
CA LEU A 102 -4.34 -13.95 3.68
C LEU A 102 -4.86 -15.38 3.47
N ARG A 103 -5.52 -15.66 2.35
CA ARG A 103 -6.09 -16.98 2.02
C ARG A 103 -5.09 -17.94 1.40
N ALA A 104 -4.06 -17.44 0.74
CA ALA A 104 -3.05 -18.22 0.04
C ALA A 104 -1.66 -17.97 0.65
N ASN A 105 -0.67 -17.66 -0.18
CA ASN A 105 0.67 -17.38 0.29
C ASN A 105 0.80 -15.94 0.76
N ALA A 106 1.38 -15.77 1.96
CA ALA A 106 1.73 -14.47 2.49
C ALA A 106 2.65 -13.71 1.52
N SER A 107 2.37 -12.42 1.30
CA SER A 107 3.25 -11.54 0.55
C SER A 107 4.62 -11.45 1.23
N ALA A 108 5.69 -11.27 0.45
CA ALA A 108 7.01 -10.95 0.99
C ALA A 108 7.01 -9.56 1.68
N SER A 109 6.19 -8.62 1.19
CA SER A 109 6.01 -7.32 1.83
C SER A 109 5.01 -7.43 2.98
N SER A 110 5.33 -6.84 4.13
CA SER A 110 4.54 -6.96 5.36
C SER A 110 4.21 -8.41 5.75
N GLN A 111 5.11 -9.34 5.41
CA GLN A 111 4.92 -10.78 5.57
C GLN A 111 4.55 -11.18 7.00
N TRP A 112 5.16 -10.50 7.98
CA TRP A 112 4.91 -10.74 9.40
C TRP A 112 3.42 -10.55 9.76
N ALA A 113 2.73 -9.58 9.16
CA ALA A 113 1.32 -9.31 9.42
C ALA A 113 0.43 -10.42 8.81
N PHE A 114 0.74 -10.85 7.58
CA PHE A 114 0.05 -11.96 6.94
C PHE A 114 0.21 -13.27 7.70
N ILE A 115 1.44 -13.62 8.08
CA ILE A 115 1.74 -14.83 8.86
C ILE A 115 1.02 -14.78 10.21
N ALA A 116 1.03 -13.63 10.88
CA ALA A 116 0.35 -13.49 12.17
C ALA A 116 -1.17 -13.70 12.05
N CYS A 117 -1.81 -13.12 11.02
CA CYS A 117 -3.21 -13.38 10.70
C CYS A 117 -3.46 -14.86 10.40
N GLN A 118 -2.63 -15.48 9.56
CA GLN A 118 -2.77 -16.90 9.19
C GLN A 118 -2.64 -17.83 10.38
N ASN A 119 -1.66 -17.58 11.26
CA ASN A 119 -1.49 -18.32 12.50
C ASN A 119 -2.72 -18.18 13.42
N ALA A 120 -3.27 -16.97 13.54
CA ALA A 120 -4.50 -16.77 14.29
C ALA A 120 -5.70 -17.51 13.68
N MET A 121 -5.82 -17.52 12.34
CA MET A 121 -6.87 -18.24 11.62
C MET A 121 -6.80 -19.77 11.78
N GLN A 122 -5.64 -20.32 12.12
CA GLN A 122 -5.48 -21.75 12.44
C GLN A 122 -6.02 -22.10 13.83
N VAL A 123 -6.01 -21.14 14.76
CA VAL A 123 -6.38 -21.36 16.17
C VAL A 123 -7.83 -20.95 16.45
N TYR A 124 -8.30 -19.85 15.86
CA TYR A 124 -9.62 -19.27 16.12
C TYR A 124 -10.57 -19.41 14.93
N ASN A 125 -11.87 -19.35 15.18
CA ASN A 125 -12.91 -19.42 14.15
C ASN A 125 -13.06 -18.09 13.40
N ILE A 126 -12.03 -17.75 12.63
CA ILE A 126 -11.94 -16.53 11.84
C ILE A 126 -12.29 -16.83 10.38
N ARG A 127 -13.05 -15.94 9.75
CA ARG A 127 -13.44 -16.00 8.35
C ARG A 127 -13.22 -14.64 7.69
N ILE A 128 -12.83 -14.65 6.42
CA ILE A 128 -12.60 -13.43 5.64
C ILE A 128 -13.74 -13.23 4.65
N LYS A 129 -14.30 -12.02 4.60
CA LYS A 129 -15.23 -11.52 3.59
C LYS A 129 -14.64 -10.31 2.87
N TRP A 130 -14.96 -10.21 1.59
CA TRP A 130 -14.72 -8.98 0.86
C TRP A 130 -15.87 -8.00 1.14
N SER A 131 -15.54 -6.73 1.37
CA SER A 131 -16.48 -5.62 1.51
C SER A 131 -16.11 -4.55 0.49
N PRO A 132 -17.01 -4.08 -0.38
CA PRO A 132 -16.67 -2.97 -1.27
C PRO A 132 -16.37 -1.69 -0.47
N GLY A 133 -15.35 -0.95 -0.91
CA GLY A 133 -15.03 0.38 -0.38
C GLY A 133 -15.95 1.46 -0.94
N HIS A 134 -16.14 2.54 -0.17
CA HIS A 134 -16.91 3.75 -0.57
C HIS A 134 -18.36 3.51 -1.00
N THR A 135 -19.00 2.46 -0.48
CA THR A 135 -20.42 2.17 -0.74
C THR A 135 -21.32 2.52 0.45
N GLY A 136 -20.82 3.28 1.44
CA GLY A 136 -21.60 3.67 2.61
C GLY A 136 -21.80 2.55 3.63
N ILE A 137 -20.96 1.50 3.59
CA ILE A 137 -20.96 0.46 4.62
C ILE A 137 -20.30 1.04 5.87
N GLU A 138 -21.12 1.31 6.90
CA GLU A 138 -20.71 2.02 8.11
C GLU A 138 -19.32 1.62 8.65
N GLY A 139 -19.09 0.32 8.79
CA GLY A 139 -17.83 -0.19 9.33
C GLY A 139 -16.63 -0.05 8.40
N ASN A 140 -16.83 -0.07 7.08
CA ASN A 140 -15.77 0.22 6.11
C ASN A 140 -15.44 1.71 6.18
N GLU A 141 -16.45 2.57 6.03
CA GLU A 141 -16.25 4.02 6.08
C GLU A 141 -15.63 4.49 7.42
N ALA A 142 -15.96 3.82 8.53
CA ALA A 142 -15.33 4.08 9.82
C ALA A 142 -13.83 3.76 9.81
N ALA A 143 -13.44 2.64 9.21
CA ALA A 143 -12.04 2.26 9.11
C ALA A 143 -11.27 3.12 8.09
N ASP A 144 -11.90 3.58 7.01
CA ASP A 144 -11.34 4.56 6.07
C ASP A 144 -11.01 5.87 6.79
N ARG A 145 -11.96 6.42 7.55
CA ARG A 145 -11.74 7.63 8.37
C ARG A 145 -10.61 7.44 9.39
N LEU A 146 -10.49 6.24 9.97
CA LEU A 146 -9.42 5.92 10.92
C LEU A 146 -8.06 5.81 10.24
N ALA A 147 -7.98 5.23 9.04
CA ALA A 147 -6.76 5.19 8.26
C ALA A 147 -6.31 6.60 7.84
N ASP A 148 -7.25 7.46 7.40
CA ASP A 148 -6.97 8.88 7.17
C ASP A 148 -6.44 9.54 8.43
N THR A 149 -7.08 9.33 9.58
CA THR A 149 -6.61 9.88 10.85
C THR A 149 -5.19 9.39 11.17
N GLY A 150 -4.91 8.11 10.97
CA GLY A 150 -3.60 7.50 11.17
C GLY A 150 -2.51 8.09 10.27
N ALA A 151 -2.84 8.42 9.02
CA ALA A 151 -1.91 9.05 8.08
C ALA A 151 -1.50 10.48 8.48
N HIS A 152 -2.36 11.18 9.23
CA HIS A 152 -2.09 12.53 9.73
C HIS A 152 -1.41 12.54 11.10
N THR A 153 -1.27 11.38 11.77
CA THR A 153 -0.56 11.28 13.05
C THR A 153 0.92 10.94 12.81
N PRO A 154 1.88 11.77 13.26
CA PRO A 154 3.30 11.61 12.96
C PRO A 154 4.00 10.49 13.73
N ASP A 155 3.27 9.66 14.47
CA ASP A 155 3.82 8.58 15.28
C ASP A 155 3.58 7.23 14.58
N CYS A 156 4.63 6.72 13.93
CA CYS A 156 4.60 5.41 13.29
C CYS A 156 4.39 4.31 14.32
N ASP A 157 3.51 3.36 13.98
CA ASP A 157 3.28 2.16 14.77
C ASP A 157 4.61 1.43 15.05
N PRO A 158 4.97 1.21 16.32
CA PRO A 158 6.27 0.67 16.68
C PRO A 158 6.46 -0.78 16.22
N GLY A 159 7.73 -1.17 16.15
CA GLY A 159 8.13 -2.52 15.77
C GLY A 159 8.22 -2.70 14.25
N PRO A 160 7.83 -3.86 13.69
CA PRO A 160 8.02 -4.14 12.26
C PRO A 160 7.30 -3.17 11.30
N ALA A 161 6.28 -2.44 11.77
CA ALA A 161 5.51 -1.48 10.98
C ALA A 161 6.25 -0.15 10.74
N SER A 162 7.20 0.22 11.61
CA SER A 162 8.02 1.42 11.44
C SER A 162 9.23 1.19 10.51
N LEU A 163 9.49 -0.06 10.13
CA LEU A 163 10.57 -0.40 9.21
C LEU A 163 10.13 -0.27 7.75
N PRO A 164 11.07 0.08 6.84
CA PRO A 164 10.86 -0.03 5.41
C PRO A 164 10.29 -1.37 4.96
N THR A 165 9.29 -1.33 4.10
CA THR A 165 8.72 -2.54 3.48
C THR A 165 9.46 -2.92 2.21
N ILE A 166 9.45 -4.21 1.86
CA ILE A 166 10.07 -4.72 0.62
C ILE A 166 9.45 -4.04 -0.60
N SER A 167 8.14 -3.81 -0.59
CA SER A 167 7.43 -3.12 -1.67
C SER A 167 7.95 -1.69 -1.86
N GLY A 168 8.13 -0.96 -0.74
CA GLY A 168 8.64 0.41 -0.69
C GLY A 168 10.08 0.53 -1.18
N ILE A 169 10.98 -0.30 -0.63
CA ILE A 169 12.38 -0.38 -1.07
C ILE A 169 12.45 -0.71 -2.56
N GLY A 170 11.62 -1.65 -3.02
CA GLY A 170 11.53 -2.01 -4.43
C GLY A 170 11.08 -0.85 -5.31
N SER A 171 10.24 0.05 -4.80
CA SER A 171 9.82 1.25 -5.54
C SER A 171 10.96 2.25 -5.68
N ILE A 172 11.62 2.57 -4.57
CA ILE A 172 12.81 3.45 -4.58
C ILE A 172 13.86 2.92 -5.55
N PHE A 173 14.14 1.61 -5.53
CA PHE A 173 15.07 1.01 -6.46
C PHE A 173 14.64 1.18 -7.94
N ARG A 174 13.35 0.99 -8.26
CA ARG A 174 12.84 1.19 -9.61
C ARG A 174 12.94 2.64 -10.05
N ASP A 175 12.69 3.59 -9.16
CA ASP A 175 12.76 5.02 -9.45
C ASP A 175 14.21 5.44 -9.70
N LEU A 176 15.13 5.04 -8.83
CA LEU A 176 16.58 5.28 -9.00
C LEU A 176 17.09 4.67 -10.31
N ARG A 177 16.71 3.42 -10.60
CA ARG A 177 17.09 2.75 -11.85
C ARG A 177 16.54 3.48 -13.08
N SER A 178 15.28 3.92 -13.04
CA SER A 178 14.65 4.64 -14.14
C SER A 178 15.30 6.01 -14.37
N GLY A 179 15.61 6.73 -13.29
CA GLY A 179 16.34 8.00 -13.35
C GLY A 179 17.76 7.85 -13.90
N ALA A 180 18.49 6.82 -13.46
CA ALA A 180 19.82 6.51 -13.97
C ALA A 180 19.80 6.13 -15.46
N GLN A 181 18.82 5.31 -15.87
CA GLN A 181 18.62 4.94 -17.27
C GLN A 181 18.30 6.16 -18.13
N GLN A 182 17.41 7.04 -17.67
CA GLN A 182 17.06 8.27 -18.38
C GLN A 182 18.28 9.21 -18.51
N SER A 183 19.04 9.38 -17.44
CA SER A 183 20.26 10.20 -17.42
C SER A 183 21.33 9.66 -18.37
N TRP A 184 21.53 8.33 -18.37
CA TRP A 184 22.41 7.67 -19.33
C TRP A 184 21.94 7.89 -20.77
N TRP A 185 20.64 7.75 -21.03
CA TRP A 185 20.07 7.92 -22.36
C TRP A 185 20.25 9.34 -22.88
N ILE A 186 20.01 10.36 -22.06
CA ILE A 186 20.24 11.77 -22.42
C ILE A 186 21.71 11.99 -22.79
N LYS A 187 22.65 11.51 -21.97
CA LYS A 187 24.10 11.61 -22.22
C LYS A 187 24.52 10.92 -23.53
N ARG A 188 23.91 9.77 -23.84
CA ARG A 188 24.19 9.02 -25.08
C ARG A 188 23.55 9.68 -26.29
N LYS A 189 22.31 10.17 -26.17
CA LYS A 189 21.58 10.85 -27.23
C LYS A 189 22.34 12.08 -27.75
N ALA A 190 22.98 12.83 -26.85
CA ALA A 190 23.82 13.97 -27.21
C ALA A 190 25.05 13.61 -28.08
N LYS A 191 25.47 12.34 -28.10
CA LYS A 191 26.63 11.86 -28.89
C LYS A 191 26.23 11.13 -30.17
N LEU A 192 24.94 11.04 -30.49
CA LEU A 192 24.45 10.37 -31.70
C LEU A 192 24.68 11.26 -32.93
N SER A 193 24.92 10.62 -34.08
CA SER A 193 25.08 11.34 -35.35
C SER A 193 23.77 11.99 -35.79
N ALA A 194 23.86 13.07 -36.56
CA ALA A 194 22.70 13.75 -37.14
C ALA A 194 21.83 12.79 -37.98
N HIS A 195 22.45 11.84 -38.68
CA HIS A 195 21.73 10.82 -39.44
C HIS A 195 20.88 9.92 -38.54
N TYR A 196 21.39 9.54 -37.36
CA TYR A 196 20.64 8.71 -36.41
C TYR A 196 19.50 9.49 -35.73
N LEU A 197 19.73 10.77 -35.39
CA LEU A 197 18.71 11.63 -34.79
C LEU A 197 17.51 11.86 -35.72
N LYS A 198 17.72 11.82 -37.05
CA LYS A 198 16.66 11.95 -38.07
C LYS A 198 15.60 10.84 -38.01
N TRP A 199 15.94 9.68 -37.46
CA TRP A 199 14.99 8.56 -37.34
C TRP A 199 13.91 8.82 -36.29
N ASP A 200 14.09 9.83 -35.41
CA ASP A 200 13.14 10.23 -34.36
C ASP A 200 12.53 9.04 -33.58
N LEU A 201 13.37 8.02 -33.32
CA LEU A 201 12.94 6.82 -32.63
C LEU A 201 12.58 7.17 -31.19
N THR A 202 11.29 7.25 -30.91
CA THR A 202 10.75 7.38 -29.56
C THR A 202 10.92 6.06 -28.84
N TYR A 203 12.05 5.90 -28.15
CA TYR A 203 12.28 4.77 -27.25
C TYR A 203 11.41 4.93 -26.00
N ARG A 204 10.15 4.49 -26.07
CA ARG A 204 9.38 4.20 -24.87
C ARG A 204 9.87 2.87 -24.33
N VAL A 205 10.57 2.92 -23.21
CA VAL A 205 10.91 1.72 -22.44
C VAL A 205 9.63 1.25 -21.73
N GLY A 206 8.67 0.77 -22.51
CA GLY A 206 7.53 0.06 -21.96
C GLY A 206 8.01 -1.30 -21.48
N LEU A 207 7.78 -1.61 -20.21
CA LEU A 207 7.75 -3.01 -19.78
C LEU A 207 6.84 -3.79 -20.77
N PRO A 208 7.23 -5.00 -21.22
CA PRO A 208 6.44 -5.75 -22.18
C PRO A 208 4.98 -5.86 -21.70
N ARG A 209 4.01 -5.74 -22.61
CA ARG A 209 2.57 -5.77 -22.25
C ARG A 209 2.14 -7.01 -21.47
N SER A 210 2.93 -8.08 -21.51
CA SER A 210 2.76 -9.29 -20.71
C SER A 210 3.03 -9.11 -19.21
N TRP A 211 3.59 -7.97 -18.79
CA TRP A 211 3.82 -7.62 -17.38
C TRP A 211 2.92 -6.48 -16.89
N THR A 212 2.23 -5.76 -17.79
CA THR A 212 1.26 -4.72 -17.42
C THR A 212 -0.10 -5.28 -16.99
N SER A 213 -0.38 -6.58 -17.19
CA SER A 213 -1.63 -7.20 -16.74
C SER A 213 -1.63 -7.62 -15.27
N LEU A 214 -0.57 -7.33 -14.50
CA LEU A 214 -0.50 -7.69 -13.08
C LEU A 214 -0.32 -6.51 -12.12
N GLY A 215 -0.43 -5.27 -12.60
CA GLY A 215 -0.43 -4.13 -11.70
C GLY A 215 -0.43 -2.84 -12.46
N THR A 216 -1.59 -2.18 -12.49
CA THR A 216 -1.80 -0.73 -12.40
C THR A 216 -3.23 -0.42 -12.81
N ASN A 217 -4.17 -0.70 -11.91
CA ASN A 217 -5.38 0.12 -11.77
C ASN A 217 -5.35 0.66 -10.33
N TYR A 218 -4.34 1.47 -10.02
CA TYR A 218 -4.35 2.31 -8.83
C TYR A 218 -4.40 3.75 -9.32
N THR A 219 -5.63 4.22 -9.52
CA THR A 219 -5.94 5.64 -9.62
C THR A 219 -6.29 6.12 -8.22
N GLY A 220 -5.52 7.06 -7.68
CA GLY A 220 -5.98 7.97 -6.63
C GLY A 220 -6.37 7.32 -5.30
N SER A 221 -5.45 7.42 -4.35
CA SER A 221 -5.67 7.63 -2.92
C SER A 221 -7.10 7.47 -2.42
N SER A 222 -7.33 6.37 -1.71
CA SER A 222 -8.27 6.36 -0.61
C SER A 222 -7.59 5.69 0.58
N PRO A 223 -7.78 6.20 1.80
CA PRO A 223 -7.36 5.49 3.01
C PRO A 223 -8.01 4.10 3.06
N SER A 224 -7.35 3.18 3.74
CA SER A 224 -7.72 1.77 3.74
C SER A 224 -8.61 1.38 4.90
N ALA A 225 -9.75 0.77 4.61
CA ALA A 225 -10.69 0.29 5.60
C ALA A 225 -10.62 -1.21 5.91
N LEU A 226 -10.68 -1.51 7.19
CA LEU A 226 -10.96 -2.83 7.71
C LEU A 226 -12.14 -2.83 8.69
N LEU A 227 -13.21 -3.54 8.35
CA LEU A 227 -14.31 -3.85 9.26
C LEU A 227 -14.08 -5.23 9.89
N MET A 228 -13.90 -5.30 11.20
CA MET A 228 -13.92 -6.56 11.96
C MET A 228 -15.30 -6.73 12.61
N GLY A 229 -16.14 -7.59 12.04
CA GLY A 229 -17.50 -7.84 12.54
C GLY A 229 -17.60 -9.19 13.24
N ILE A 230 -18.12 -9.21 14.48
CA ILE A 230 -18.57 -10.44 15.13
C ILE A 230 -20.08 -10.51 14.97
N LEU A 231 -20.52 -11.46 14.15
CA LEU A 231 -21.93 -11.63 13.80
C LEU A 231 -22.43 -12.97 14.37
N PRO A 232 -23.37 -12.95 15.33
CA PRO A 232 -24.10 -14.15 15.71
C PRO A 232 -25.15 -14.46 14.64
N GLY A 233 -25.14 -15.69 14.14
CA GLY A 233 -26.24 -16.22 13.31
C GLY A 233 -26.18 -15.88 11.82
N THR A 234 -26.70 -16.82 11.04
CA THR A 234 -26.85 -16.82 9.57
C THR A 234 -27.36 -15.48 9.01
N ILE A 235 -26.53 -14.82 8.19
CA ILE A 235 -27.03 -13.82 7.24
C ILE A 235 -27.83 -14.59 6.18
N THR A 236 -29.15 -14.45 6.19
CA THR A 236 -29.98 -14.74 5.03
C THR A 236 -29.73 -13.64 3.99
N ASN A 237 -29.69 -14.02 2.71
CA ASN A 237 -29.40 -13.18 1.53
C ASN A 237 -30.39 -11.99 1.30
N SER A 238 -31.17 -11.58 2.29
CA SER A 238 -32.30 -10.66 2.10
C SER A 238 -31.91 -9.18 1.89
N GLY A 239 -30.62 -8.83 1.90
CA GLY A 239 -30.14 -7.48 1.57
C GLY A 239 -29.63 -7.30 0.14
N MET A 240 -29.48 -8.39 -0.64
CA MET A 240 -29.04 -8.34 -2.03
C MET A 240 -30.24 -8.46 -2.95
N ARG A 241 -30.85 -7.33 -3.31
CA ARG A 241 -31.81 -7.30 -4.42
C ARG A 241 -31.68 -6.01 -5.23
N MET A 242 -30.79 -6.04 -6.21
CA MET A 242 -30.94 -5.51 -7.58
C MET A 242 -29.68 -5.91 -8.36
N LEU A 243 -29.74 -7.03 -9.08
CA LEU A 243 -30.00 -7.15 -10.53
C LEU A 243 -28.72 -7.55 -11.26
N LEU A 244 -28.48 -8.86 -11.35
CA LEU A 244 -27.92 -9.49 -12.54
C LEU A 244 -28.73 -10.77 -12.76
N GLN A 245 -29.80 -10.64 -13.56
CA GLN A 245 -30.45 -11.78 -14.18
C GLN A 245 -29.45 -12.41 -15.16
N ASN A 246 -29.05 -13.64 -14.88
CA ASN A 246 -28.37 -14.49 -15.85
C ASN A 246 -29.39 -14.88 -16.94
N ALA A 247 -29.12 -14.49 -18.19
CA ALA A 247 -29.68 -15.17 -19.35
C ALA A 247 -28.94 -16.51 -19.54
N PRO A 248 -29.64 -17.66 -19.72
CA PRO A 248 -28.98 -18.90 -20.07
C PRO A 248 -28.60 -18.91 -21.55
N ALA A 249 -27.38 -19.38 -21.85
CA ALA A 249 -26.96 -19.71 -23.20
C ALA A 249 -27.83 -20.86 -23.74
N VAL A 250 -28.69 -20.54 -24.71
CA VAL A 250 -29.39 -21.50 -25.55
C VAL A 250 -28.65 -21.56 -26.88
N LEU A 251 -28.00 -22.69 -27.16
CA LEU A 251 -27.53 -23.03 -28.51
C LEU A 251 -28.75 -23.18 -29.44
N PRO A 252 -28.79 -22.55 -30.63
CA PRO A 252 -29.91 -22.71 -31.54
C PRO A 252 -29.83 -24.08 -32.25
N LYS A 253 -30.90 -24.87 -32.15
CA LYS A 253 -31.23 -25.89 -33.15
C LYS A 253 -31.93 -25.19 -34.33
N PRO A 254 -31.65 -25.56 -35.59
CA PRO A 254 -32.38 -25.04 -36.74
C PRO A 254 -33.75 -25.72 -36.87
N LEU A 255 -34.79 -24.94 -37.14
CA LEU A 255 -36.14 -25.42 -37.46
C LEU A 255 -36.38 -25.31 -38.98
N CYS A 256 -36.56 -26.47 -39.59
CA CYS A 256 -37.40 -26.85 -40.75
C CYS A 256 -37.50 -25.94 -41.98
N THR A 257 -37.12 -26.51 -43.13
CA THR A 257 -38.08 -27.02 -44.13
C THR A 257 -37.67 -28.42 -44.54
#